data_AF-A0AAJ3DJA7-F1
#
_entry.id   AF-A0AAJ3DJA7-F1
#
_cell.length_a   1.000
_cell.length_b   1.000
_cell.length_c   1.000
_cell.angle_alpha   90.00
_cell.angle_beta   90.00
_cell.angle_gamma   90.00
#
_symmetry.space_group_name_H-M   'P 1'
#
loop_
_entity.id
_entity.type
_entity.pdbx_description
1 polymer ?
#
loop_
_entity_poly.entity_id
_entity_poly.type
_entity_poly.pdbx_seq_one_letter_code
_entity_poly.pdbx_strand_id
1 'polypeptide(L)'
;MTGEHRPDQFADVARYVRSAEYEADLAACRAVWSTPGVVETAGSFVLLTYFANPTLLAVRAAGPTASLRTAIDGHREREFLNGIIGLGAGGPGNAGIRDEKVMRRAERLREAHLQYPGMTVPYMHFIGGLLAIAPLRLRAHRDEQLSPAVGERYWCYITNVMRLLAANLATVPATERSCREFDQSTAGPSPEGEELIRAFSGRHPRHVAQAMPMLFPASRRVVDGALDRLNDRVRVSRSFG
;
A
#
# COMPACT_ATOMS: atom_id res chain seq x y z
N MET A 1 -9.13 27.18 -2.33
CA MET A 1 -7.68 26.91 -2.39
C MET A 1 -7.45 25.78 -3.36
N THR A 2 -7.24 26.14 -4.63
CA THR A 2 -6.95 25.21 -5.72
C THR A 2 -5.49 24.76 -5.60
N GLY A 3 -5.27 23.46 -5.43
CA GLY A 3 -3.94 22.89 -5.28
C GLY A 3 -3.09 23.16 -6.52
N GLU A 4 -1.97 23.83 -6.34
CA GLU A 4 -0.87 23.86 -7.30
C GLU A 4 -0.42 22.42 -7.55
N HIS A 5 -0.83 21.85 -8.68
CA HIS A 5 -0.08 20.77 -9.30
C HIS A 5 1.31 21.33 -9.59
N ARG A 6 2.33 20.95 -8.81
CA ARG A 6 3.72 21.30 -9.11
C ARG A 6 4.16 20.53 -10.35
N PRO A 7 4.34 21.16 -11.53
CA PRO A 7 4.89 20.50 -12.71
C PRO A 7 6.29 19.91 -12.48
N ASP A 8 6.97 20.31 -11.39
CA ASP A 8 8.35 19.93 -11.08
C ASP A 8 8.54 18.48 -10.65
N GLN A 9 7.49 17.78 -10.18
CA GLN A 9 7.64 16.42 -9.64
C GLN A 9 8.07 15.40 -10.70
N PHE A 10 7.49 15.49 -11.91
CA PHE A 10 7.90 14.63 -13.03
C PHE A 10 9.28 15.00 -13.56
N ALA A 11 9.66 16.28 -13.51
CA ALA A 11 11.00 16.73 -13.91
C ALA A 11 12.10 16.19 -12.98
N ASP A 12 11.82 16.15 -11.67
CA ASP A 12 12.73 15.57 -10.67
C ASP A 12 12.86 14.06 -10.84
N VAL A 13 11.75 13.33 -11.08
CA VAL A 13 11.80 11.90 -11.36
C VAL A 13 12.53 11.62 -12.69
N ALA A 14 12.31 12.44 -13.72
CA ALA A 14 13.02 12.33 -14.99
C ALA A 14 14.54 12.56 -14.84
N ARG A 15 14.95 13.46 -13.94
CA ARG A 15 16.37 13.65 -13.59
C ARG A 15 16.92 12.42 -12.86
N TYR A 16 16.17 11.91 -11.89
CA TYR A 16 16.54 10.73 -11.10
C TYR A 16 16.74 9.47 -11.97
N VAL A 17 15.85 9.17 -12.92
CA VAL A 17 16.00 7.96 -13.77
C VAL A 17 17.23 7.98 -14.67
N ARG A 18 17.84 9.16 -14.88
CA ARG A 18 19.09 9.33 -15.63
C ARG A 18 20.33 9.35 -14.73
N SER A 19 20.17 9.28 -13.41
CA SER A 19 21.29 9.30 -12.48
C SER A 19 22.07 7.97 -12.51
N ALA A 20 23.34 8.02 -12.09
CA ALA A 20 24.21 6.84 -12.06
C ALA A 20 23.76 5.83 -10.97
N GLU A 21 23.06 6.31 -9.95
CA GLU A 21 22.61 5.55 -8.79
C GLU A 21 21.33 4.74 -9.06
N TYR A 22 20.55 5.10 -10.08
CA TYR A 22 19.23 4.53 -10.36
C TYR A 22 19.21 2.99 -10.38
N GLU A 23 20.17 2.35 -11.04
CA GLU A 23 20.19 0.88 -11.15
C GLU A 23 20.48 0.21 -9.80
N ALA A 24 21.35 0.81 -8.98
CA ALA A 24 21.63 0.32 -7.64
C ALA A 24 20.42 0.51 -6.70
N ASP A 25 19.69 1.61 -6.87
CA ASP A 25 18.48 1.91 -6.11
C ASP A 25 17.32 0.96 -6.49
N LEU A 26 17.15 0.67 -7.79
CA LEU A 26 16.22 -0.33 -8.29
C LEU A 26 16.59 -1.74 -7.80
N ALA A 27 17.87 -2.09 -7.80
CA ALA A 27 18.34 -3.39 -7.30
C ALA A 27 18.06 -3.55 -5.80
N ALA A 28 18.28 -2.50 -4.99
CA ALA A 28 17.91 -2.49 -3.59
C ALA A 28 16.39 -2.66 -3.41
N CYS A 29 15.58 -1.99 -4.23
CA CYS A 29 14.13 -2.15 -4.23
C CYS A 29 13.70 -3.58 -4.54
N ARG A 30 14.30 -4.21 -5.55
CA ARG A 30 14.09 -5.63 -5.85
C ARG A 30 14.43 -6.50 -4.66
N ALA A 31 15.59 -6.32 -4.03
CA ALA A 31 16.03 -7.11 -2.88
C ALA A 31 15.08 -7.00 -1.67
N VAL A 32 14.42 -5.85 -1.49
CA VAL A 32 13.44 -5.65 -0.42
C VAL A 32 12.14 -6.42 -0.69
N TRP A 33 11.66 -6.42 -1.94
CA TRP A 33 10.36 -6.96 -2.31
C TRP A 33 10.36 -8.41 -2.83
N SER A 34 11.49 -8.91 -3.34
CA SER A 34 11.58 -10.22 -4.01
C SER A 34 11.60 -11.42 -3.06
N THR A 35 11.71 -11.19 -1.74
CA THR A 35 11.65 -12.28 -0.76
C THR A 35 10.28 -12.98 -0.83
N PRO A 36 10.23 -14.33 -0.89
CA PRO A 36 8.98 -15.06 -0.98
C PRO A 36 7.94 -14.66 0.07
N GLY A 37 6.71 -14.40 -0.38
CA GLY A 37 5.59 -14.00 0.47
C GLY A 37 5.60 -12.54 0.93
N VAL A 38 6.63 -11.74 0.60
CA VAL A 38 6.65 -10.32 0.99
C VAL A 38 5.53 -9.54 0.32
N VAL A 39 5.33 -9.72 -0.98
CA VAL A 39 4.28 -9.01 -1.73
C VAL A 39 2.89 -9.30 -1.14
N GLU A 40 2.58 -10.56 -0.86
CA GLU A 40 1.27 -10.97 -0.35
C GLU A 40 1.03 -10.47 1.09
N THR A 41 2.02 -10.61 1.99
CA THR A 41 1.88 -10.16 3.38
C THR A 41 1.88 -8.64 3.49
N ALA A 42 2.76 -7.95 2.76
CA ALA A 42 2.79 -6.48 2.70
C ALA A 42 1.48 -5.92 2.10
N GLY A 43 0.98 -6.53 1.02
CA GLY A 43 -0.31 -6.17 0.44
C GLY A 43 -1.47 -6.37 1.43
N SER A 44 -1.44 -7.46 2.21
CA SER A 44 -2.43 -7.70 3.28
C SER A 44 -2.36 -6.66 4.38
N PHE A 45 -1.16 -6.24 4.81
CA PHE A 45 -1.00 -5.12 5.75
C PHE A 45 -1.63 -3.83 5.21
N VAL A 46 -1.38 -3.49 3.94
CA VAL A 46 -1.94 -2.27 3.30
C VAL A 46 -3.45 -2.35 3.23
N LEU A 47 -4.01 -3.44 2.72
CA LEU A 47 -5.46 -3.62 2.55
C LEU A 47 -6.20 -3.63 3.88
N LEU A 48 -5.70 -4.35 4.89
CA LEU A 48 -6.33 -4.39 6.22
C LEU A 48 -6.30 -3.01 6.89
N THR A 49 -5.19 -2.27 6.76
CA THR A 49 -5.11 -0.88 7.26
C THR A 49 -6.09 0.04 6.52
N TYR A 50 -6.25 -0.14 5.21
CA TYR A 50 -7.22 0.60 4.41
C TYR A 50 -8.68 0.27 4.81
N PHE A 51 -9.02 -1.00 4.97
CA PHE A 51 -10.38 -1.44 5.35
C PHE A 51 -10.76 -1.06 6.77
N ALA A 52 -9.78 -0.91 7.66
CA ALA A 52 -10.00 -0.41 9.02
C ALA A 52 -10.29 1.10 9.07
N ASN A 53 -10.30 1.80 7.91
CA ASN A 53 -10.39 3.24 7.83
C ASN A 53 -11.65 3.70 7.09
N PRO A 54 -12.74 4.07 7.81
CA PRO A 54 -14.00 4.46 7.19
C PRO A 54 -13.88 5.68 6.25
N THR A 55 -12.96 6.60 6.55
CA THR A 55 -12.77 7.80 5.71
C THR A 55 -12.25 7.45 4.32
N LEU A 56 -11.33 6.48 4.22
CA LEU A 56 -10.81 6.00 2.93
C LEU A 56 -11.85 5.16 2.18
N LEU A 57 -12.66 4.38 2.91
CA LEU A 57 -13.76 3.63 2.32
C LEU A 57 -14.83 4.54 1.70
N ALA A 58 -15.17 5.65 2.36
CA ALA A 58 -16.13 6.63 1.84
C ALA A 58 -15.69 7.24 0.50
N VAL A 59 -14.39 7.52 0.33
CA VAL A 59 -13.82 8.01 -0.94
C VAL A 59 -14.01 6.99 -2.06
N ARG A 60 -13.85 5.70 -1.76
CA ARG A 60 -14.07 4.61 -2.73
C ARG A 60 -15.54 4.50 -3.12
N ALA A 61 -16.45 4.52 -2.14
CA ALA A 61 -17.88 4.35 -2.36
C ALA A 61 -18.49 5.45 -3.25
N ALA A 62 -17.91 6.65 -3.22
CA ALA A 62 -18.31 7.77 -4.08
C ALA A 62 -17.78 7.68 -5.52
N GLY A 63 -16.89 6.72 -5.83
CA GLY A 63 -16.32 6.53 -7.16
C GLY A 63 -17.22 5.73 -8.11
N PRO A 64 -17.05 5.90 -9.43
CA PRO A 64 -17.82 5.15 -10.43
C PRO A 64 -17.47 3.65 -10.39
N THR A 65 -18.43 2.83 -9.96
CA THR A 65 -18.46 1.36 -10.13
C THR A 65 -17.31 0.55 -9.49
N ALA A 66 -16.96 0.80 -8.22
CA ALA A 66 -16.08 -0.12 -7.50
C ALA A 66 -16.90 -1.31 -6.94
N SER A 67 -16.98 -2.41 -7.71
CA SER A 67 -17.48 -3.68 -7.15
C SER A 67 -16.59 -4.13 -5.98
N LEU A 68 -17.16 -4.75 -4.95
CA LEU A 68 -16.45 -5.30 -3.79
C LEU A 68 -15.23 -6.15 -4.21
N ARG A 69 -15.36 -6.86 -5.34
CA ARG A 69 -14.33 -7.73 -5.93
C ARG A 69 -13.11 -6.97 -6.43
N THR A 70 -13.32 -5.82 -7.08
CA THR A 70 -12.22 -4.97 -7.59
C THR A 70 -11.39 -4.39 -6.44
N ALA A 71 -12.04 -4.06 -5.31
CA ALA A 71 -11.39 -3.55 -4.11
C ALA A 71 -10.59 -4.62 -3.34
N ILE A 72 -11.05 -5.87 -3.37
CA ILE A 72 -10.37 -7.02 -2.74
C ILE A 72 -9.14 -7.45 -3.54
N ASP A 73 -9.22 -7.38 -4.87
CA ASP A 73 -8.17 -7.95 -5.72
C ASP A 73 -6.97 -6.99 -5.94
N GLY A 74 -7.13 -5.67 -5.73
CA GLY A 74 -6.04 -4.67 -5.83
C GLY A 74 -5.22 -4.79 -7.13
N HIS A 75 -5.88 -5.24 -8.20
CA HIS A 75 -5.18 -5.81 -9.35
C HIS A 75 -4.34 -4.76 -10.08
N ARG A 76 -4.88 -3.54 -10.25
CA ARG A 76 -4.18 -2.44 -10.91
C ARG A 76 -2.97 -1.98 -10.10
N GLU A 77 -3.13 -1.89 -8.78
CA GLU A 77 -2.07 -1.52 -7.83
C GLU A 77 -0.99 -2.60 -7.79
N ARG A 78 -1.37 -3.89 -7.83
CA ARG A 78 -0.44 -5.02 -7.90
C ARG A 78 0.31 -5.06 -9.22
N GLU A 79 -0.37 -4.84 -10.35
CA GLU A 79 0.28 -4.73 -11.66
C GLU A 79 1.27 -3.57 -11.70
N PHE A 80 0.87 -2.41 -11.16
CA PHE A 80 1.74 -1.25 -11.01
C PHE A 80 2.96 -1.59 -10.16
N LEU A 81 2.76 -2.14 -8.96
CA LEU A 81 3.81 -2.55 -8.00
C LEU A 81 4.80 -3.54 -8.65
N ASN A 82 4.28 -4.57 -9.34
CA ASN A 82 5.11 -5.53 -10.06
C ASN A 82 5.92 -4.88 -11.18
N GLY A 83 5.36 -3.88 -11.87
CA GLY A 83 6.05 -3.12 -12.92
C GLY A 83 7.17 -2.23 -12.37
N ILE A 84 6.92 -1.50 -11.28
CA ILE A 84 7.91 -0.60 -10.66
C ILE A 84 9.04 -1.34 -9.94
N ILE A 85 8.82 -2.57 -9.47
CA ILE A 85 9.88 -3.40 -8.87
C ILE A 85 10.57 -4.26 -9.94
N GLY A 86 9.88 -4.58 -11.04
CA GLY A 86 10.38 -5.50 -12.05
C GLY A 86 10.22 -6.97 -11.71
N LEU A 87 9.18 -7.31 -10.96
CA LEU A 87 8.79 -8.68 -10.64
C LEU A 87 7.75 -9.24 -11.63
N GLY A 88 7.38 -8.48 -12.67
CA GLY A 88 6.46 -8.92 -13.70
C GLY A 88 7.09 -9.85 -14.75
N ALA A 89 6.22 -10.50 -15.55
CA ALA A 89 6.62 -11.48 -16.57
C ALA A 89 7.48 -10.92 -17.74
N GLY A 90 7.72 -9.60 -17.79
CA GLY A 90 8.51 -8.94 -18.84
C GLY A 90 10.03 -9.08 -18.71
N GLY A 91 10.52 -9.76 -17.67
CA GLY A 91 11.94 -9.91 -17.38
C GLY A 91 12.59 -8.65 -16.78
N PRO A 92 13.81 -8.77 -16.22
CA PRO A 92 14.45 -7.70 -15.43
C PRO A 92 14.91 -6.48 -16.24
N GLY A 93 14.98 -6.57 -17.58
CA GLY A 93 15.54 -5.54 -18.46
C GLY A 93 14.60 -4.38 -18.84
N ASN A 94 13.28 -4.54 -18.67
CA ASN A 94 12.26 -3.52 -18.99
C ASN A 94 11.37 -3.28 -17.78
N ALA A 95 11.96 -2.82 -16.69
CA ALA A 95 11.29 -2.68 -15.42
C ALA A 95 11.74 -1.43 -14.66
N GLY A 96 10.90 -1.02 -13.72
CA GLY A 96 11.14 0.18 -12.93
C GLY A 96 10.66 1.46 -13.60
N ILE A 97 10.93 2.59 -12.94
CA ILE A 97 10.42 3.91 -13.33
C ILE A 97 10.88 4.32 -14.75
N ARG A 98 12.05 3.85 -15.20
CA ARG A 98 12.57 4.16 -16.54
C ARG A 98 11.70 3.59 -17.68
N ASP A 99 10.90 2.55 -17.44
CA ASP A 99 9.98 2.01 -18.45
C ASP A 99 8.80 2.99 -18.68
N GLU A 100 8.65 3.49 -19.91
CA GLU A 100 7.55 4.37 -20.28
C GLU A 100 6.16 3.76 -20.04
N LYS A 101 6.02 2.43 -20.16
CA LYS A 101 4.75 1.75 -19.86
C LYS A 101 4.45 1.83 -18.37
N VAL A 102 5.46 1.76 -17.51
CA VAL A 102 5.31 1.94 -16.06
C VAL A 102 4.95 3.39 -15.74
N MET A 103 5.62 4.37 -16.36
CA MET A 103 5.29 5.80 -16.22
C MET A 103 3.84 6.11 -16.63
N ARG A 104 3.40 5.65 -17.81
CA ARG A 104 2.02 5.83 -18.28
C ARG A 104 0.99 5.11 -17.42
N ARG A 105 1.36 4.03 -16.72
CA ARG A 105 0.49 3.37 -15.74
C ARG A 105 0.43 4.18 -14.44
N ALA A 106 1.56 4.70 -13.97
CA ALA A 106 1.62 5.55 -12.79
C ALA A 106 0.74 6.80 -12.96
N GLU A 107 0.85 7.46 -14.12
CA GLU A 107 0.07 8.66 -14.45
C GLU A 107 -1.43 8.38 -14.46
N ARG A 108 -1.87 7.33 -15.16
CA ARG A 108 -3.28 6.91 -15.18
C ARG A 108 -3.79 6.53 -13.80
N LEU A 109 -2.96 5.86 -12.99
CA LEU A 109 -3.32 5.48 -11.62
C LEU A 109 -3.48 6.72 -10.75
N ARG A 110 -2.54 7.68 -10.84
CA ARG A 110 -2.58 8.98 -10.16
C ARG A 110 -3.83 9.76 -10.53
N GLU A 111 -4.11 9.91 -11.82
CA GLU A 111 -5.30 10.63 -12.32
C GLU A 111 -6.59 10.00 -11.81
N ALA A 112 -6.70 8.66 -11.90
CA ALA A 112 -7.87 7.96 -11.40
C ALA A 112 -8.08 8.19 -9.89
N HIS A 113 -7.01 8.17 -9.10
CA HIS A 113 -7.11 8.42 -7.66
C HIS A 113 -7.51 9.86 -7.34
N LEU A 114 -6.92 10.85 -8.02
CA LEU A 114 -7.22 12.28 -7.82
C LEU A 114 -8.64 12.65 -8.25
N GLN A 115 -9.27 11.87 -9.12
CA GLN A 115 -10.64 12.07 -9.56
C GLN A 115 -11.69 11.49 -8.60
N TYR A 116 -11.30 10.72 -7.57
CA TYR A 116 -12.27 10.22 -6.60
C TYR A 116 -12.84 11.36 -5.75
N PRO A 117 -14.19 11.49 -5.65
CA PRO A 117 -14.80 12.48 -4.77
C PRO A 117 -14.34 12.29 -3.33
N GLY A 118 -13.84 13.37 -2.71
CA GLY A 118 -13.31 13.33 -1.34
C GLY A 118 -11.86 12.86 -1.22
N MET A 119 -11.18 12.52 -2.33
CA MET A 119 -9.74 12.26 -2.28
C MET A 119 -8.98 13.53 -1.89
N THR A 120 -8.04 13.40 -0.96
CA THR A 120 -7.21 14.52 -0.50
C THR A 120 -5.72 14.15 -0.57
N VAL A 121 -4.85 15.16 -0.64
CA VAL A 121 -3.39 14.96 -0.63
C VAL A 121 -2.93 14.16 0.60
N PRO A 122 -3.43 14.41 1.83
CA PRO A 122 -3.12 13.56 2.98
C PRO A 122 -3.44 12.07 2.78
N TYR A 123 -4.51 11.73 2.06
CA TYR A 123 -4.88 10.34 1.81
C TYR A 123 -3.91 9.67 0.83
N MET A 124 -3.49 10.40 -0.22
CA MET A 124 -2.44 9.93 -1.14
C MET A 124 -1.12 9.72 -0.40
N HIS A 125 -0.74 10.65 0.48
CA HIS A 125 0.46 10.52 1.32
C HIS A 125 0.37 9.31 2.26
N PHE A 126 -0.79 9.09 2.87
CA PHE A 126 -1.01 7.94 3.74
C PHE A 126 -0.89 6.62 2.98
N ILE A 127 -1.60 6.45 1.87
CA ILE A 127 -1.59 5.22 1.07
C ILE A 127 -0.18 4.96 0.50
N GLY A 128 0.47 5.99 -0.05
CA GLY A 128 1.85 5.88 -0.54
C GLY A 128 2.84 5.53 0.58
N GLY A 129 2.65 6.11 1.76
CA GLY A 129 3.40 5.78 2.97
C GLY A 129 3.23 4.32 3.39
N LEU A 130 1.99 3.81 3.41
CA LEU A 130 1.71 2.40 3.71
C LEU A 130 2.45 1.47 2.74
N LEU A 131 2.35 1.73 1.43
CA LEU A 131 3.03 0.93 0.40
C LEU A 131 4.55 0.92 0.60
N ALA A 132 5.15 2.05 0.95
CA ALA A 132 6.59 2.18 1.14
C ALA A 132 7.11 1.58 2.46
N ILE A 133 6.32 1.58 3.54
CA ILE A 133 6.76 1.00 4.81
C ILE A 133 6.42 -0.48 4.95
N ALA A 134 5.41 -0.98 4.21
CA ALA A 134 4.91 -2.35 4.36
C ALA A 134 6.00 -3.44 4.28
N PRO A 135 6.88 -3.49 3.26
CA PRO A 135 7.92 -4.52 3.22
C PRO A 135 8.97 -4.33 4.32
N LEU A 136 9.27 -3.08 4.73
CA LEU A 136 10.20 -2.81 5.83
C LEU A 136 9.65 -3.31 7.17
N ARG A 137 8.37 -3.05 7.44
CA ARG A 137 7.68 -3.55 8.65
C ARG A 137 7.68 -5.07 8.70
N LEU A 138 7.44 -5.73 7.56
CA LEU A 138 7.44 -7.18 7.49
C LEU A 138 8.81 -7.77 7.81
N ARG A 139 9.86 -7.20 7.23
CA ARG A 139 11.23 -7.64 7.48
C ARG A 139 11.64 -7.41 8.93
N ALA A 140 11.30 -6.26 9.51
CA ALA A 140 11.51 -5.99 10.92
C ALA A 140 10.76 -7.01 11.82
N HIS A 141 9.54 -7.40 11.45
CA HIS A 141 8.78 -8.42 12.18
C HIS A 141 9.39 -9.83 12.07
N ARG A 142 10.10 -10.13 10.97
CA ARG A 142 10.79 -11.42 10.74
C ARG A 142 12.24 -11.43 11.22
N ASP A 143 12.69 -10.38 11.91
CA ASP A 143 14.11 -10.17 12.28
C ASP A 143 15.07 -10.20 11.07
N GLU A 144 14.58 -9.88 9.87
CA GLU A 144 15.34 -9.83 8.63
C GLU A 144 15.95 -8.43 8.44
N GLN A 145 17.08 -8.17 9.11
CA GLN A 145 17.74 -6.87 9.01
C GLN A 145 18.26 -6.58 7.59
N LEU A 146 17.98 -5.37 7.11
CA LEU A 146 18.60 -4.83 5.91
C LEU A 146 19.91 -4.15 6.28
N SER A 147 20.92 -4.26 5.43
CA SER A 147 22.09 -3.38 5.56
C SER A 147 21.64 -1.92 5.41
N PRO A 148 22.26 -0.96 6.13
CA PRO A 148 21.92 0.46 6.01
C PRO A 148 21.92 0.97 4.57
N ALA A 149 22.93 0.57 3.79
CA ALA A 149 23.05 0.94 2.38
C ALA A 149 21.87 0.43 1.52
N VAL A 150 21.38 -0.79 1.75
CA VAL A 150 20.20 -1.30 1.01
C VAL A 150 18.94 -0.54 1.44
N GLY A 151 18.80 -0.24 2.74
CA GLY A 151 17.66 0.52 3.26
C GLY A 151 17.58 1.94 2.68
N GLU A 152 18.70 2.66 2.62
CA GLU A 152 18.77 4.01 2.04
C GLU A 152 18.44 4.01 0.55
N ARG A 153 19.03 3.09 -0.20
CA ARG A 153 18.79 2.93 -1.65
C ARG A 153 17.35 2.55 -1.97
N TYR A 154 16.79 1.62 -1.19
CA TYR A 154 15.36 1.29 -1.26
C TYR A 154 14.50 2.54 -1.07
N TRP A 155 14.79 3.31 -0.02
CA TRP A 155 14.01 4.49 0.32
C TRP A 155 14.10 5.57 -0.76
N CYS A 156 15.29 5.79 -1.33
CA CYS A 156 15.50 6.68 -2.47
C CYS A 156 14.61 6.27 -3.66
N TYR A 157 14.64 4.99 -4.03
CA TYR A 157 13.85 4.47 -5.13
C TYR A 157 12.35 4.63 -4.90
N ILE A 158 11.84 4.13 -3.76
CA ILE A 158 10.40 4.12 -3.50
C ILE A 158 9.83 5.53 -3.30
N THR A 159 10.64 6.48 -2.80
CA THR A 159 10.24 7.89 -2.73
C THR A 159 9.98 8.48 -4.12
N ASN A 160 10.84 8.18 -5.10
CA ASN A 160 10.62 8.63 -6.47
C ASN A 160 9.43 7.93 -7.13
N VAL A 161 9.19 6.65 -6.82
CA VAL A 161 7.95 5.98 -7.23
C VAL A 161 6.73 6.70 -6.66
N MET A 162 6.70 6.96 -5.35
CA MET A 162 5.53 7.56 -4.70
C MET A 162 5.24 8.98 -5.21
N ARG A 163 6.28 9.75 -5.59
CA ARG A 163 6.10 11.05 -6.25
C ARG A 163 5.30 10.96 -7.54
N LEU A 164 5.46 9.88 -8.33
CA LEU A 164 4.64 9.64 -9.53
C LEU A 164 3.17 9.42 -9.22
N LEU A 165 2.85 8.99 -7.99
CA LEU A 165 1.48 8.84 -7.49
C LEU A 165 1.00 10.07 -6.73
N ALA A 166 1.69 11.22 -6.83
CA ALA A 166 1.42 12.43 -6.04
C ALA A 166 1.54 12.23 -4.52
N ALA A 167 2.31 11.24 -4.07
CA ALA A 167 2.63 11.03 -2.67
C ALA A 167 4.05 11.49 -2.34
N ASN A 168 4.19 12.37 -1.35
CA ASN A 168 5.50 12.82 -0.90
C ASN A 168 5.90 12.10 0.40
N LEU A 169 6.97 11.32 0.33
CA LEU A 169 7.52 10.63 1.49
C LEU A 169 8.61 11.47 2.15
N ALA A 170 8.65 11.43 3.48
CA ALA A 170 9.71 12.03 4.29
C ALA A 170 10.83 10.99 4.49
N THR A 171 11.47 10.98 5.66
CA THR A 171 12.34 9.87 6.06
C THR A 171 11.50 8.66 6.50
N VAL A 172 12.08 7.46 6.53
CA VAL A 172 11.38 6.24 7.01
C VAL A 172 10.67 6.47 8.36
N PRO A 173 11.34 6.98 9.41
CA PRO A 173 10.70 7.16 10.71
C PRO A 173 9.60 8.23 10.70
N ALA A 174 9.76 9.29 9.89
CA ALA A 174 8.77 10.35 9.77
C ALA A 174 7.52 9.86 9.02
N THR A 175 7.70 9.13 7.92
CA THR A 175 6.58 8.51 7.19
C THR A 175 5.85 7.49 8.05
N GLU A 176 6.56 6.63 8.79
CA GLU A 176 5.90 5.69 9.71
C GLU A 176 5.10 6.42 10.78
N ARG A 177 5.66 7.49 11.36
CA ARG A 177 4.96 8.32 12.34
C ARG A 177 3.69 8.94 11.75
N SER A 178 3.78 9.57 10.59
CA SER A 178 2.62 10.18 9.93
C SER A 178 1.55 9.15 9.58
N CYS A 179 1.93 7.96 9.12
CA CYS A 179 0.98 6.87 8.90
C CYS A 179 0.30 6.43 10.21
N ARG A 180 1.06 6.29 11.30
CA ARG A 180 0.51 5.93 12.61
C ARG A 180 -0.44 6.99 13.16
N GLU A 181 -0.11 8.27 13.02
CA GLU A 181 -0.96 9.39 13.46
C GLU A 181 -2.26 9.45 12.63
N PHE A 182 -2.15 9.26 11.32
CA PHE A 182 -3.32 9.14 10.46
C PHE A 182 -4.19 7.95 10.88
N ASP A 183 -3.61 6.76 11.02
CA ASP A 183 -4.32 5.55 11.48
C ASP A 183 -5.04 5.79 12.81
N GLN A 184 -4.33 6.36 13.79
CA GLN A 184 -4.86 6.61 15.13
C GLN A 184 -6.05 7.59 15.13
N SER A 185 -6.11 8.51 14.17
CA SER A 185 -7.17 9.53 14.08
C SER A 185 -8.37 9.09 13.25
N THR A 186 -8.21 8.09 12.38
CA THR A 186 -9.22 7.78 11.34
C THR A 186 -9.65 6.31 11.31
N ALA A 187 -8.91 5.39 11.93
CA ALA A 187 -9.31 4.00 12.03
C ALA A 187 -10.55 3.86 12.93
N GLY A 188 -11.52 3.07 12.48
CA GLY A 188 -12.77 2.85 13.20
C GLY A 188 -13.64 1.76 12.58
N PRO A 189 -14.57 1.17 13.37
CA PRO A 189 -15.48 0.18 12.84
C PRO A 189 -16.43 0.81 11.80
N SER A 190 -16.70 0.08 10.72
CA SER A 190 -17.74 0.42 9.75
C SER A 190 -18.35 -0.84 9.15
N PRO A 191 -19.65 -0.86 8.78
CA PRO A 191 -20.28 -2.04 8.19
C PRO A 191 -19.56 -2.54 6.93
N GLU A 192 -19.18 -1.61 6.05
CA GLU A 192 -18.45 -1.90 4.80
C GLU A 192 -17.03 -2.42 5.08
N GLY A 193 -16.29 -1.79 6.00
CA GLY A 193 -14.96 -2.26 6.40
C GLY A 193 -15.00 -3.67 7.00
N GLU A 194 -15.98 -3.96 7.86
CA GLU A 194 -16.17 -5.28 8.43
C GLU A 194 -16.51 -6.35 7.38
N GLU A 195 -17.32 -6.03 6.37
CA GLU A 195 -17.60 -6.94 5.27
C GLU A 195 -16.33 -7.26 4.47
N LEU A 196 -15.55 -6.23 4.13
CA LEU A 196 -14.29 -6.38 3.38
C LEU A 196 -13.25 -7.18 4.16
N ILE A 197 -13.07 -6.89 5.45
CA ILE A 197 -12.13 -7.62 6.32
C ILE A 197 -12.53 -9.10 6.38
N ARG A 198 -13.82 -9.41 6.54
CA ARG A 198 -14.30 -10.79 6.59
C ARG A 198 -14.11 -11.51 5.25
N ALA A 199 -14.49 -10.87 4.15
CA ALA A 199 -14.32 -11.43 2.81
C ALA A 199 -12.83 -11.69 2.48
N PHE A 200 -11.96 -10.71 2.79
CA PHE A 200 -10.52 -10.82 2.59
C PHE A 200 -9.91 -11.92 3.47
N SER A 201 -10.28 -11.98 4.75
CA SER A 201 -9.79 -13.01 5.68
C SER A 201 -10.25 -14.42 5.33
N GLY A 202 -11.47 -14.57 4.81
CA GLY A 202 -11.96 -15.87 4.34
C GLY A 202 -11.18 -16.39 3.12
N ARG A 203 -10.74 -15.48 2.23
CA ARG A 203 -9.99 -15.82 1.02
C ARG A 203 -8.48 -15.96 1.23
N HIS A 204 -7.90 -15.16 2.14
CA HIS A 204 -6.46 -15.05 2.36
C HIS A 204 -6.04 -15.24 3.84
N PRO A 205 -6.50 -16.29 4.54
CA PRO A 205 -6.34 -16.41 5.99
C PRO A 205 -4.87 -16.41 6.43
N ARG A 206 -3.99 -17.05 5.66
CA ARG A 206 -2.54 -17.11 5.95
C ARG A 206 -1.88 -15.72 5.90
N HIS A 207 -2.21 -14.91 4.90
CA HIS A 207 -1.59 -13.59 4.75
C HIS A 207 -2.15 -12.59 5.75
N VAL A 208 -3.45 -12.69 6.10
CA VAL A 208 -4.02 -11.93 7.22
C VAL A 208 -3.28 -12.25 8.50
N ALA A 209 -3.16 -13.53 8.88
CA ALA A 209 -2.47 -13.93 10.11
C ALA A 209 -1.02 -13.41 10.19
N GLN A 210 -0.30 -13.39 9.08
CA GLN A 210 1.07 -12.85 9.00
C GLN A 210 1.13 -11.32 9.05
N ALA A 211 0.12 -10.62 8.53
CA ALA A 211 0.07 -9.16 8.52
C ALA A 211 -0.41 -8.57 9.85
N MET A 212 -1.24 -9.28 10.60
CA MET A 212 -1.84 -8.81 11.86
C MET A 212 -0.82 -8.22 12.86
N PRO A 213 0.34 -8.85 13.13
CA PRO A 213 1.32 -8.28 14.06
C PRO A 213 1.95 -6.96 13.58
N MET A 214 1.93 -6.73 12.25
CA MET A 214 2.51 -5.54 11.65
C MET A 214 1.56 -4.35 11.62
N LEU A 215 0.25 -4.58 11.76
CA LEU A 215 -0.76 -3.51 11.70
C LEU A 215 -0.48 -2.43 12.75
N PHE A 216 -0.89 -1.20 12.42
CA PHE A 216 -0.91 -0.14 13.42
C PHE A 216 -1.92 -0.46 14.52
N PRO A 217 -1.70 0.01 15.77
CA PRO A 217 -2.56 -0.37 16.89
C PRO A 217 -4.04 -0.07 16.71
N ALA A 218 -4.42 1.04 16.06
CA ALA A 218 -5.83 1.37 15.87
C ALA A 218 -6.47 0.49 14.79
N SER A 219 -5.84 0.36 13.62
CA SER A 219 -6.25 -0.61 12.59
C SER A 219 -6.35 -2.03 13.12
N ARG A 220 -5.35 -2.49 13.88
CA ARG A 220 -5.33 -3.84 14.46
C ARG A 220 -6.56 -4.12 15.33
N ARG A 221 -6.93 -3.18 16.21
CA ARG A 221 -8.14 -3.30 17.04
C ARG A 221 -9.42 -3.43 16.22
N VAL A 222 -9.53 -2.67 15.12
CA VAL A 222 -10.70 -2.75 14.22
C VAL A 222 -10.76 -4.11 13.54
N VAL A 223 -9.62 -4.59 13.03
CA VAL A 223 -9.54 -5.90 12.36
C VAL A 223 -9.80 -7.04 13.33
N ASP A 224 -9.15 -7.07 14.50
CA ASP A 224 -9.40 -8.05 15.56
C ASP A 224 -10.89 -8.09 15.93
N GLY A 225 -11.50 -6.93 16.19
CA GLY A 225 -12.92 -6.87 16.52
C GLY A 225 -13.85 -7.37 15.40
N ALA A 226 -13.51 -7.12 14.13
CA ALA A 226 -14.28 -7.64 12.99
C ALA A 226 -14.16 -9.17 12.84
N LEU A 227 -12.98 -9.72 13.12
CA LEU A 227 -12.72 -11.17 13.08
C LEU A 227 -13.36 -11.90 14.27
N ASP A 228 -13.37 -11.31 15.46
CA ASP A 228 -14.03 -11.90 16.64
C ASP A 228 -15.54 -12.01 16.44
N ARG A 229 -16.19 -10.97 15.89
CA ARG A 229 -17.61 -10.99 15.55
C ARG A 229 -17.98 -12.04 14.49
N LEU A 230 -17.02 -12.43 13.63
CA LEU A 230 -17.21 -13.54 12.70
C LEU A 230 -17.32 -14.87 13.47
N ASN A 231 -16.42 -15.09 14.42
CA ASN A 231 -16.35 -16.33 15.20
C ASN A 231 -17.56 -16.53 16.11
N ASP A 232 -18.08 -15.45 16.70
CA ASP A 232 -19.29 -15.50 17.53
C ASP A 232 -20.53 -15.89 16.73
N ARG A 233 -20.68 -15.37 15.50
CA ARG A 233 -21.81 -15.74 14.62
C ARG A 233 -21.76 -17.21 14.21
N VAL A 234 -20.58 -17.75 13.93
CA VAL A 234 -20.42 -19.18 13.58
C VAL A 234 -20.72 -20.08 14.78
N ARG A 235 -20.37 -19.68 16.01
CA ARG A 235 -20.69 -20.43 17.22
C ARG A 235 -22.19 -20.46 17.49
N VAL A 236 -22.87 -19.32 17.40
CA VAL A 236 -24.33 -19.23 17.59
C VAL A 236 -25.08 -20.10 16.57
N SER A 237 -24.68 -20.10 15.29
CA SER A 237 -25.33 -20.95 14.28
C SER A 237 -25.12 -22.46 14.49
N ARG A 238 -24.12 -22.88 15.28
CA ARG A 238 -23.87 -24.30 15.59
C ARG A 238 -24.54 -24.80 16.86
N SER A 239 -24.97 -23.90 17.75
CA SER A 239 -25.71 -24.25 18.97
C SER A 239 -27.23 -24.27 18.78
N PHE A 240 -27.73 -23.88 17.60
CA PHE A 240 -29.15 -23.90 17.23
C PHE A 240 -29.49 -24.81 16.03
N GLY A 241 -28.54 -25.63 15.58
CA GLY A 241 -28.74 -26.65 14.54
C GLY A 241 -28.36 -28.04 15.06
#